data_AF-A0A3D3GQ91-F1
#
_entry.id   AF-A0A3D3GQ91-F1
#
_cell.length_a   1.000
_cell.length_b   1.000
_cell.length_c   1.000
_cell.angle_alpha   90.00
_cell.angle_beta   90.00
_cell.angle_gamma   90.00
#
_symmetry.space_group_name_H-M   'P 1'
#
loop_
_entity.id
_entity.type
_entity.pdbx_description
1 polymer ?
#
loop_
_entity_poly.entity_id
_entity_poly.type
_entity_poly.pdbx_seq_one_letter_code
_entity_poly.pdbx_strand_id
1 'polypeptide(L)'
;MVREQLKGQFVGFIDFVRERGVVGLAIGFVLGGAVSKVTTSFSTDIVNPTLTYLFGGTGRLGDITIGSIALGKFLATLLDFFILAITVYLIFKVLKLDKLDKKKE
;
A
#
# COMPACT_ATOMS: atom_id res chain seq x y z
N MET A 1 34.69 6.33 31.72
CA MET A 1 33.34 6.07 32.28
C MET A 1 32.21 6.35 31.30
N VAL A 2 31.95 7.58 30.83
CA VAL A 2 30.79 7.87 29.93
C VAL A 2 30.84 7.14 28.58
N ARG A 3 32.03 7.01 27.96
CA ARG A 3 32.20 6.33 26.67
C ARG A 3 31.96 4.81 26.72
N GLU A 4 32.08 4.18 27.89
CA GLU A 4 31.83 2.75 28.09
C GLU A 4 30.35 2.45 28.32
N GLN A 5 29.64 3.29 29.08
CA GLN A 5 28.18 3.18 29.24
C GLN A 5 27.43 3.41 27.92
N LEU A 6 27.90 4.36 27.10
CA LEU A 6 27.36 4.58 25.75
C LEU A 6 27.52 3.33 24.88
N LYS A 7 28.71 2.71 24.85
CA LYS A 7 28.92 1.46 24.12
C LYS A 7 28.00 0.34 24.62
N GLY A 8 27.82 0.21 25.93
CA GLY A 8 26.91 -0.80 26.52
C GLY A 8 25.45 -0.61 26.13
N GLN A 9 24.94 0.63 26.11
CA GLN A 9 23.57 0.92 25.67
C GLN A 9 23.35 0.70 24.17
N PHE A 10 24.32 1.08 23.33
CA PHE A 10 24.25 0.84 21.89
C PHE A 10 24.29 -0.66 21.55
N VAL A 11 25.16 -1.43 22.21
CA VAL A 11 25.22 -2.90 22.03
C VAL A 11 23.90 -3.54 22.48
N GLY A 12 23.38 -3.16 23.66
CA GLY A 12 22.09 -3.68 24.15
C GLY A 12 20.91 -3.35 23.24
N PHE A 13 20.92 -2.18 22.59
CA PHE A 13 19.91 -1.83 21.59
C PHE A 13 20.03 -2.64 20.29
N ILE A 14 21.25 -2.84 19.79
CA ILE A 14 21.50 -3.66 18.59
C ILE A 14 21.06 -5.12 18.84
N ASP A 15 21.36 -5.66 20.01
CA ASP A 15 20.94 -7.02 20.39
C ASP A 15 19.41 -7.13 20.51
N PHE A 16 18.76 -6.14 21.12
CA PHE A 16 17.30 -6.06 21.17
C PHE A 16 16.65 -6.03 19.77
N VAL A 17 17.16 -5.18 18.87
CA VAL A 17 16.67 -5.05 17.50
C VAL A 17 16.82 -6.36 16.72
N ARG A 18 17.89 -7.12 16.98
CA ARG A 18 18.16 -8.42 16.39
C ARG A 18 17.28 -9.53 16.98
N GLU A 19 17.15 -9.62 18.30
CA GLU A 19 16.34 -10.65 18.98
C GLU A 19 14.85 -10.52 18.69
N ARG A 20 14.35 -9.29 18.56
CA ARG A 20 12.92 -9.03 18.37
C ARG A 20 12.51 -8.95 16.90
N GLY A 21 13.42 -9.21 15.96
CA GLY A 21 13.12 -9.17 14.52
C GLY A 21 12.66 -7.80 14.01
N VAL A 22 12.95 -6.73 14.75
CA VAL A 22 12.45 -5.36 14.50
C VAL A 22 12.93 -4.84 13.15
N VAL A 23 14.11 -5.26 12.71
CA VAL A 23 14.68 -4.89 11.40
C VAL A 23 13.75 -5.32 10.27
N GLY A 24 13.24 -6.56 10.30
CA GLY A 24 12.34 -7.07 9.28
C GLY A 24 11.00 -6.32 9.26
N LEU A 25 10.46 -6.01 10.44
CA LEU A 25 9.24 -5.21 10.59
C LEU A 25 9.42 -3.78 10.08
N ALA A 26 10.55 -3.14 10.41
CA ALA A 26 10.87 -1.79 9.95
C ALA A 26 11.00 -1.71 8.43
N ILE A 27 11.72 -2.65 7.82
CA ILE A 27 11.86 -2.75 6.36
C ILE A 27 10.50 -2.99 5.71
N GLY A 28 9.72 -3.93 6.23
CA GLY A 28 8.38 -4.25 5.72
C GLY A 28 7.42 -3.07 5.80
N PHE A 29 7.45 -2.30 6.89
CA PHE A 29 6.62 -1.10 7.06
C PHE A 29 7.01 0.02 6.07
N VAL A 30 8.31 0.32 5.95
CA VAL A 30 8.81 1.36 5.04
C VAL A 30 8.51 1.00 3.58
N LEU A 31 8.81 -0.23 3.18
CA LEU A 31 8.53 -0.70 1.82
C LEU A 31 7.02 -0.79 1.57
N GLY A 32 6.22 -1.27 2.53
CA GLY A 32 4.76 -1.32 2.43
C GLY A 32 4.15 0.06 2.22
N GLY A 33 4.64 1.08 2.93
CA GLY A 33 4.24 2.47 2.73
C GLY A 33 4.60 3.01 1.33
N ALA A 34 5.80 2.68 0.83
CA ALA A 34 6.22 3.08 -0.51
C ALA A 34 5.38 2.41 -1.61
N VAL A 35 5.13 1.10 -1.49
CA VAL A 35 4.29 0.34 -2.43
C VAL A 35 2.87 0.89 -2.43
N SER A 36 2.30 1.17 -1.26
CA SER A 36 0.96 1.77 -1.13
C SER A 36 0.84 3.11 -1.86
N LYS A 37 1.87 3.96 -1.79
CA LYS A 37 1.88 5.24 -2.53
C LYS A 37 1.88 5.03 -4.05
N VAL A 38 2.70 4.10 -4.55
CA VAL A 38 2.78 3.81 -5.99
C VAL A 38 1.46 3.24 -6.51
N THR A 39 0.86 2.29 -5.80
CA THR A 39 -0.41 1.69 -6.22
C THR A 39 -1.57 2.66 -6.11
N THR A 40 -1.56 3.53 -5.09
CA THR A 40 -2.54 4.63 -4.98
C THR A 40 -2.43 5.59 -6.16
N SER A 41 -1.24 6.11 -6.46
CA SER A 41 -1.02 7.02 -7.61
C SER A 41 -1.40 6.36 -8.93
N PHE A 42 -1.04 5.09 -9.14
CA PHE A 42 -1.49 4.37 -10.35
C PHE A 42 -3.02 4.30 -10.44
N SER A 43 -3.70 3.98 -9.33
CA SER A 43 -5.16 3.93 -9.31
C SER A 43 -5.77 5.31 -9.57
N THR A 44 -5.32 6.35 -8.87
CA THR A 44 -5.91 7.70 -8.94
C THR A 44 -5.57 8.43 -10.23
N ASP A 45 -4.38 8.22 -10.77
CA ASP A 45 -3.83 9.03 -11.86
C ASP A 45 -3.95 8.33 -13.22
N ILE A 46 -4.06 6.99 -13.23
CA ILE A 46 -4.19 6.20 -14.47
C ILE A 46 -5.56 5.53 -14.55
N VAL A 47 -5.93 4.74 -13.53
CA VAL A 47 -7.14 3.91 -13.63
C VAL A 47 -8.41 4.74 -13.52
N ASN A 48 -8.52 5.60 -12.51
CA ASN A 48 -9.71 6.43 -12.29
C ASN A 48 -10.00 7.33 -13.51
N PRO A 49 -9.04 8.08 -14.09
CA PRO A 49 -9.28 8.89 -15.29
C PRO A 49 -9.66 8.04 -16.51
N THR A 50 -9.03 6.87 -16.68
CA THR A 50 -9.36 5.95 -17.79
C THR A 50 -10.78 5.41 -17.66
N LEU A 51 -11.22 5.04 -16.46
CA LEU A 51 -12.58 4.61 -16.19
C LEU A 51 -13.59 5.75 -16.38
N THR A 52 -13.28 6.95 -15.89
CA THR A 52 -14.13 8.14 -16.11
C THR A 52 -14.27 8.45 -17.60
N TYR A 53 -13.19 8.30 -18.39
CA TYR A 53 -13.20 8.51 -19.84
C TYR A 53 -14.03 7.44 -20.57
N LEU A 54 -13.85 6.15 -20.24
CA LEU A 54 -14.54 5.04 -20.90
C LEU A 54 -16.03 4.93 -20.55
N PHE A 55 -16.39 5.19 -19.29
CA PHE A 55 -17.76 5.08 -18.79
C PHE A 55 -18.53 6.41 -18.81
N GLY A 56 -18.01 7.44 -19.49
CA GLY A 56 -18.76 8.68 -19.75
C GLY A 56 -19.02 9.54 -18.52
N GLY A 57 -18.06 9.64 -17.61
CA GLY A 57 -18.15 10.46 -16.42
C GLY A 57 -18.71 9.71 -15.22
N THR A 58 -17.83 9.11 -14.40
CA THR A 58 -18.16 8.75 -13.01
C THR A 58 -18.39 9.97 -12.12
N GLY A 59 -18.40 11.19 -12.68
CA GLY A 59 -18.75 12.45 -12.01
C GLY A 59 -20.19 12.55 -11.49
N ARG A 60 -20.88 11.42 -11.26
CA ARG A 60 -22.17 11.42 -10.56
C ARG A 60 -22.35 10.29 -9.53
N LEU A 61 -21.40 9.37 -9.32
CA LEU A 61 -21.55 8.40 -8.21
C LEU A 61 -21.41 9.08 -6.84
N GLY A 62 -20.58 10.13 -6.75
CA GLY A 62 -20.48 11.00 -5.58
C GLY A 62 -21.63 12.00 -5.43
N ASP A 63 -22.30 12.35 -6.53
CA ASP A 63 -23.42 13.31 -6.57
C ASP A 63 -24.80 12.64 -6.60
N ILE A 64 -24.88 11.30 -6.50
CA ILE A 64 -26.14 10.61 -6.19
C ILE A 64 -26.35 10.69 -4.68
N THR A 65 -26.83 11.84 -4.23
CA THR A 65 -27.45 12.02 -2.92
C THR A 65 -28.87 11.47 -2.98
N ILE A 66 -29.08 10.24 -2.52
CA ILE A 66 -30.42 9.80 -2.07
C ILE A 66 -30.58 10.34 -0.63
N GLY A 67 -30.93 11.63 -0.50
CA GLY A 67 -31.12 12.30 0.79
C GLY A 67 -29.82 12.75 1.50
N SER A 68 -29.86 12.76 2.85
CA SER A 68 -28.79 13.28 3.74
C SER A 68 -27.74 12.22 4.16
N ILE A 69 -27.86 10.99 3.64
CA ILE A 69 -26.90 9.90 3.91
C ILE A 69 -26.02 9.77 2.67
N ALA A 70 -24.71 9.93 2.85
CA ALA A 70 -23.71 9.85 1.77
C ALA A 70 -23.45 8.39 1.34
N LEU A 71 -24.50 7.64 1.00
CA LEU A 71 -24.44 6.29 0.44
C LEU A 71 -23.59 6.26 -0.84
N GLY A 72 -23.68 7.29 -1.68
CA GLY A 72 -22.85 7.44 -2.88
C GLY A 72 -21.35 7.51 -2.57
N LYS A 73 -20.95 8.23 -1.51
CA LYS A 73 -19.54 8.30 -1.08
C LYS A 73 -19.03 6.96 -0.58
N PHE A 74 -19.83 6.23 0.20
CA PHE A 74 -19.46 4.90 0.67
C PHE A 74 -19.30 3.91 -0.50
N LEU A 75 -20.25 3.90 -1.44
CA LEU A 75 -20.19 3.04 -2.63
C LEU A 75 -19.00 3.38 -3.53
N ALA A 76 -18.67 4.68 -3.67
CA ALA A 76 -17.49 5.14 -4.39
C ALA A 76 -16.20 4.64 -3.73
N THR A 77 -16.06 4.74 -2.40
CA THR A 77 -14.91 4.19 -1.67
C THR A 77 -14.79 2.68 -1.83
N LEU A 78 -15.92 1.94 -1.85
CA LEU A 78 -15.89 0.50 -2.12
C LEU A 78 -15.41 0.20 -3.54
N LEU A 79 -15.88 0.95 -4.53
CA LEU A 79 -15.45 0.79 -5.92
C LEU A 79 -13.95 1.09 -6.07
N ASP A 80 -13.47 2.19 -5.48
CA ASP A 80 -12.04 2.54 -5.45
C ASP A 80 -11.20 1.43 -4.79
N PHE A 81 -11.70 0.82 -3.72
CA PHE A 81 -11.03 -0.32 -3.09
C PHE A 81 -10.89 -1.52 -4.04
N PHE A 82 -11.95 -1.89 -4.76
CA PHE A 82 -11.88 -2.98 -5.75
C PHE A 82 -10.95 -2.65 -6.91
N ILE A 83 -10.96 -1.41 -7.39
CA ILE A 83 -10.07 -0.93 -8.45
C ILE A 83 -8.60 -1.00 -8.00
N LEU A 84 -8.31 -0.52 -6.78
CA LEU A 84 -6.97 -0.58 -6.20
C LEU A 84 -6.51 -2.04 -6.03
N ALA A 85 -7.38 -2.94 -5.60
CA ALA A 85 -7.06 -4.37 -5.45
C ALA A 85 -6.71 -5.02 -6.80
N ILE A 86 -7.51 -4.76 -7.85
CA ILE A 86 -7.24 -5.26 -9.21
C ILE A 86 -5.94 -4.68 -9.76
N THR A 87 -5.72 -3.38 -9.56
CA THR A 87 -4.51 -2.66 -9.93
C THR A 87 -3.26 -3.30 -9.33
N VAL A 88 -3.27 -3.50 -8.00
CA VAL A 88 -2.17 -4.14 -7.28
C VAL A 88 -1.92 -5.53 -7.87
N TYR A 89 -2.98 -6.34 -8.04
CA TYR A 89 -2.86 -7.66 -8.65
C TYR A 89 -2.21 -7.63 -10.04
N LEU A 90 -2.64 -6.71 -10.92
CA LEU A 90 -2.09 -6.58 -12.26
C LEU A 90 -0.62 -6.17 -12.24
N ILE A 91 -0.22 -5.21 -11.40
CA ILE A 91 1.18 -4.79 -11.29
C ILE A 91 2.06 -5.96 -10.85
N PHE A 92 1.67 -6.69 -9.80
CA PHE A 92 2.44 -7.84 -9.31
C PHE A 92 2.54 -8.96 -10.36
N LYS A 93 1.46 -9.17 -11.14
CA LYS A 93 1.40 -10.15 -12.22
C LYS A 93 2.23 -9.76 -13.45
N VAL A 94 2.19 -8.48 -13.85
CA VAL A 94 3.00 -7.96 -14.98
C VAL A 94 4.49 -8.04 -14.66
N LEU A 95 4.86 -7.70 -13.42
CA LEU A 95 6.24 -7.81 -12.94
C LEU A 95 6.72 -9.26 -12.77
N LYS A 96 5.85 -10.26 -13.00
CA LYS A 96 6.13 -11.70 -12.84
C LYS A 96 6.73 -12.04 -11.48
N LEU A 97 6.36 -11.31 -10.42
CA LEU A 97 6.86 -11.56 -9.07
C LEU A 97 6.36 -12.92 -8.54
N ASP A 98 5.26 -13.43 -9.09
CA ASP A 98 4.74 -14.79 -8.92
C ASP A 98 5.68 -15.89 -9.45
N LYS A 99 6.61 -15.54 -10.35
CA LYS A 99 7.62 -16.46 -10.90
C LYS A 99 9.00 -16.30 -10.27
N LEU A 100 9.18 -15.37 -9.34
CA LEU A 100 10.42 -15.17 -8.59
C LEU A 100 10.52 -16.05 -7.35
N ASP A 101 9.54 -16.92 -7.10
CA ASP A 101 9.76 -18.10 -6.29
C ASP A 101 10.82 -18.96 -6.99
N LYS A 102 12.08 -18.69 -6.64
CA LYS A 102 13.19 -19.61 -6.87
C LYS A 102 12.71 -20.95 -6.34
N LYS A 103 12.57 -21.90 -7.26
CA LYS A 103 12.45 -23.32 -6.96
C LYS A 103 13.48 -23.60 -5.86
N LYS A 104 12.99 -23.89 -4.65
CA LYS A 104 13.84 -24.36 -3.55
C LYS A 104 14.44 -25.67 -4.04
N GLU A 105 15.67 -25.60 -4.55
CA GLU A 105 16.62 -26.71 -4.42
C GLU A 105 17.13 -26.73 -2.99
#